data_AF-A0A1H8BKD4-F1
#
_entry.id   AF-A0A1H8BKD4-F1
#
_cell.length_a   1.000
_cell.length_b   1.000
_cell.length_c   1.000
_cell.angle_alpha   90.00
_cell.angle_beta   90.00
_cell.angle_gamma   90.00
#
_symmetry.space_group_name_H-M   'P 1'
#
loop_
_entity.id
_entity.type
_entity.pdbx_description
1 polymer ?
#
loop_
_entity_poly.entity_id
_entity_poly.type
_entity_poly.pdbx_seq_one_letter_code
_entity_poly.pdbx_strand_id
1 'polypeptide(L)' 'MSLSPTGAKILSSIGDNGEVEGHAAAMQRLAATKLVRRRPSGQWEVTEAGRAAIAAHRAAAGSGPRE' A
#
# COMPACT_ATOMS: atom_id res chain seq x y z
N MET A 1 -4.53 -11.34 -5.37
CA MET A 1 -5.06 -10.01 -5.78
C MET A 1 -3.87 -9.09 -6.01
N SER A 2 -3.60 -8.71 -7.25
CA SER A 2 -2.45 -7.88 -7.59
C SER A 2 -2.74 -6.42 -7.27
N LEU A 3 -1.85 -5.79 -6.52
CA LEU A 3 -1.91 -4.37 -6.19
C LEU A 3 -1.79 -3.53 -7.47
N SER A 4 -2.63 -2.51 -7.63
CA SER A 4 -2.54 -1.60 -8.77
C SER A 4 -1.24 -0.77 -8.72
N PRO A 5 -0.62 -0.39 -9.85
CA PRO A 5 0.64 0.36 -9.87
C PRO A 5 0.60 1.65 -9.02
N THR A 6 -0.53 2.35 -9.06
CA THR A 6 -0.77 3.56 -8.24
C THR A 6 -0.80 3.25 -6.74
N GLY A 7 -1.47 2.16 -6.34
CA GLY A 7 -1.50 1.73 -4.95
C GLY A 7 -0.11 1.31 -4.45
N ALA A 8 0.69 0.68 -5.32
CA ALA A 8 2.03 0.21 -4.97
C ALA A 8 3.00 1.39 -4.80
N LYS A 9 2.83 2.46 -5.59
CA LYS A 9 3.62 3.69 -5.46
C LYS A 9 3.29 4.45 -4.18
N ILE A 10 2.01 4.57 -3.84
CA ILE A 10 1.55 5.18 -2.57
C ILE A 10 2.08 4.39 -1.38
N LEU A 11 1.94 3.07 -1.42
CA LEU A 11 2.43 2.21 -0.36
C LEU A 11 3.96 2.03 -0.35
N SER A 12 4.67 2.37 -1.43
CA SER A 12 6.14 2.41 -1.40
C SER A 12 6.66 3.69 -0.74
N SER A 13 5.80 4.69 -0.55
CA SER A 13 6.08 5.94 0.14
C SER A 13 5.55 5.92 1.59
N ILE A 14 5.51 4.75 2.21
CA ILE A 14 5.21 4.63 3.65
C ILE A 14 6.39 5.20 4.42
N GLY A 15 6.14 6.23 5.24
CA GLY A 15 7.14 6.72 6.19
C GLY A 15 7.41 5.70 7.29
N ASP A 16 8.53 5.82 8.00
CA ASP A 16 8.95 4.88 9.06
C ASP A 16 7.89 4.62 10.15
N ASN A 17 6.92 5.53 10.30
CA ASN A 17 5.81 5.40 11.24
C ASN A 17 4.63 4.54 10.74
N GLY A 18 4.71 3.97 9.53
CA GLY A 18 3.60 3.21 8.93
C GLY A 18 2.47 4.09 8.35
N GLU A 19 2.71 5.40 8.30
CA GLU A 19 1.79 6.38 7.73
C GLU A 19 1.98 6.49 6.22
N VAL A 20 0.87 6.73 5.53
CA VAL A 20 0.86 6.85 4.07
C VAL A 20 0.00 8.02 3.68
N GLU A 21 0.51 8.77 2.71
CA GLU A 21 -0.22 9.81 2.04
C GLU A 21 -0.25 9.54 0.55
N GLY A 22 -1.37 9.89 -0.07
CA GLY A 22 -1.59 9.60 -1.47
C GLY A 22 -2.90 10.17 -1.97
N HIS A 23 -3.11 10.04 -3.28
CA HIS A 23 -4.30 10.55 -3.93
C HIS A 23 -5.58 9.93 -3.33
N ALA A 24 -6.59 10.75 -3.01
CA ALA A 24 -7.77 10.33 -2.26
C ALA A 24 -8.49 9.11 -2.85
N ALA A 25 -8.64 9.05 -4.17
CA ALA A 25 -9.27 7.93 -4.86
C ALA A 25 -8.48 6.61 -4.70
N ALA A 26 -7.15 6.67 -4.67
CA ALA A 26 -6.32 5.49 -4.48
C ALA A 26 -6.35 5.04 -3.00
N MET A 27 -6.33 5.98 -2.06
CA MET A 27 -6.50 5.70 -0.63
C MET A 27 -7.83 5.03 -0.32
N GLN A 28 -8.92 5.48 -0.95
CA GLN A 28 -10.23 4.84 -0.84
C GLN A 28 -10.24 3.40 -1.37
N ARG A 29 -9.56 3.11 -2.49
CA ARG A 29 -9.43 1.74 -3.00
C ARG A 29 -8.60 0.84 -2.07
N LEU A 30 -7.53 1.37 -1.50
CA LEU A 30 -6.72 0.66 -0.50
C LEU A 30 -7.51 0.41 0.79
N ALA A 31 -8.37 1.35 1.20
CA ALA A 31 -9.24 1.21 2.35
C ALA A 31 -10.34 0.16 2.10
N ALA A 32 -10.94 0.15 0.90
CA ALA A 32 -11.93 -0.84 0.50
C ALA A 32 -11.38 -2.28 0.52
N THR A 33 -10.07 -2.43 0.27
CA THR A 33 -9.36 -3.72 0.32
C THR A 33 -8.76 -4.01 1.70
N LYS A 34 -9.07 -3.21 2.72
CA LYS A 34 -8.55 -3.31 4.10
C LYS A 34 -7.03 -3.25 4.20
N LEU A 35 -6.35 -2.69 3.21
CA LEU A 35 -4.88 -2.56 3.20
C LEU A 35 -4.42 -1.36 4.01
N VAL A 36 -5.21 -0.28 4.01
CA VAL A 36 -5.01 0.90 4.87
C VAL A 36 -6.24 1.15 5.72
N ARG A 37 -6.05 1.80 6.86
CA ARG A 37 -7.13 2.26 7.74
C ARG A 37 -6.95 3.73 8.08
N ARG A 38 -8.06 4.44 8.32
CA ARG A 38 -8.01 5.82 8.76
C ARG A 38 -7.89 5.87 10.28
N ARG A 39 -6.86 6.54 10.78
CA ARG A 39 -6.67 6.81 12.22
C ARG A 39 -7.64 7.89 12.68
N PRO A 40 -7.96 7.95 13.99
CA PRO A 40 -8.74 9.04 14.56
C PRO A 40 -8.06 10.42 14.42
N SER A 41 -6.73 10.47 14.23
CA SER A 41 -5.99 11.69 13.88
C SER A 41 -6.29 12.21 12.46
N GLY A 42 -7.04 11.47 11.65
CA GLY A 42 -7.37 11.81 10.27
C GLY A 42 -6.39 11.26 9.23
N GLN A 43 -5.20 10.81 9.65
CA GLN A 43 -4.17 10.22 8.80
C GLN A 43 -4.49 8.77 8.41
N TRP A 44 -3.86 8.30 7.34
CA TRP A 44 -3.97 6.91 6.89
C TRP A 44 -2.77 6.09 7.35
N GLU A 45 -3.05 4.90 7.86
CA GLU A 45 -2.05 3.96 8.36
C GLU A 45 -2.15 2.63 7.61
N VAL A 46 -1.00 2.05 7.28
CA VAL A 46 -0.93 0.72 6.68
C VAL A 46 -1.22 -0.35 7.71
N THR A 47 -2.17 -1.20 7.38
CA THR A 47 -2.46 -2.41 8.16
C THR A 47 -1.44 -3.51 7.89
N GLU A 48 -1.43 -4.54 8.71
CA GLU A 48 -0.57 -5.71 8.45
C GLU A 48 -0.84 -6.36 7.09
N ALA A 49 -2.11 -6.45 6.67
CA ALA A 49 -2.50 -6.93 5.35
C ALA A 49 -1.95 -6.05 4.22
N GLY A 50 -1.92 -4.73 4.44
CA GLY A 50 -1.27 -3.78 3.53
C GLY A 50 0.22 -4.05 3.39
N ARG A 51 0.94 -4.25 4.50
CA ARG A 51 2.36 -4.60 4.50
C ARG A 51 2.63 -5.91 3.74
N ALA A 52 1.84 -6.95 4.01
CA ALA A 52 1.97 -8.23 3.32
C ALA A 52 1.71 -8.09 1.80
N ALA A 53 0.70 -7.30 1.41
CA ALA A 53 0.39 -7.05 0.00
C ALA A 53 1.51 -6.27 -0.72
N ILE A 54 2.17 -5.34 -0.03
CA ILE A 54 3.36 -4.62 -0.55
C ILE A 54 4.55 -5.57 -0.68
N ALA A 55 4.81 -6.39 0.34
CA ALA A 55 5.88 -7.37 0.30
C ALA A 55 5.67 -8.35 -0.86
N ALA A 56 4.44 -8.84 -1.05
CA ALA A 56 4.07 -9.67 -2.19
C ALA A 56 4.21 -8.93 -3.54
N HIS A 57 3.81 -7.65 -3.60
CA HIS A 57 3.96 -6.84 -4.81
C HIS A 57 5.42 -6.55 -5.13
N ARG A 58 6.27 -6.25 -4.13
CA ARG A 58 7.72 -6.06 -4.28
C ARG A 58 8.41 -7.36 -4.65
N ALA A 59 8.01 -8.49 -4.07
CA ALA A 59 8.49 -9.81 -4.47
C ALA A 59 8.12 -10.10 -5.92
N ALA A 60 6.91 -9.77 -6.36
CA ALA A 60 6.48 -9.93 -7.75
C ALA A 60 7.15 -8.92 -8.71
N ALA A 61 7.36 -7.67 -8.31
CA ALA A 61 7.97 -6.62 -9.11
C ALA A 61 9.51 -6.72 -9.16
N GLY A 62 10.13 -7.23 -8.10
CA GLY A 62 11.55 -7.60 -8.02
C GLY A 62 11.84 -8.97 -8.62
N SER A 63 10.81 -9.81 -8.79
CA SER A 63 10.82 -10.99 -9.66
C SER A 63 10.32 -10.63 -11.06
N GLY A 64 10.93 -9.63 -11.69
CA GLY A 64 11.05 -9.69 -13.14
C GLY A 64 11.94 -10.90 -13.46
N PRO A 65 11.63 -11.71 -14.49
CA PRO A 65 12.54 -12.78 -14.90
C PRO A 65 13.90 -12.13 -15.22
N ARG A 66 14.92 -12.43 -14.42
CA ARG A 66 16.30 -12.33 -14.90
C ARG A 66 16.47 -13.50 -15.86
N GLU A 67 16.13 -13.26 -17.11
CA GLU A 67 16.64 -14.05 -18.24
C GLU A 67 18.08 -13.63 -18.54
#